data_AF-A0A8S3WTK2-F1
#
_entry.id   AF-A0A8S3WTK2-F1
#
_cell.length_a   1.000
_cell.length_b   1.000
_cell.length_c   1.000
_cell.angle_alpha   90.00
_cell.angle_beta   90.00
_cell.angle_gamma   90.00
#
_symmetry.space_group_name_H-M   'P 1'
#
loop_
_entity.id
_entity.type
_entity.pdbx_description
1 polymer ?
#
loop_
_entity_poly.entity_id
_entity_poly.type
_entity_poly.pdbx_seq_one_letter_code
_entity_poly.pdbx_strand_id
1 'polypeptide(L)'
;MIKHTKKTVMGSQAWELVVRIRDYFERELQNNGPLLPLNRIVERVAEALDIGRNTVSRITREKIGQEGMSENKLSTFDTQQKNGPR
;
A
#
# COMPACT_ATOMS: atom_id res chain seq x y z
N MET A 1 21.35 -32.28 3.82
CA MET A 1 20.07 -32.36 3.08
C MET A 1 19.72 -30.99 2.52
N ILE A 2 19.76 -30.83 1.19
CA ILE A 2 19.33 -29.58 0.54
C ILE A 2 17.80 -29.56 0.61
N LYS A 3 17.25 -28.61 1.39
CA LYS A 3 15.80 -28.41 1.46
C LYS A 3 15.36 -27.72 0.16
N HIS A 4 14.89 -28.50 -0.80
CA HIS A 4 14.20 -27.95 -1.96
C HIS A 4 12.91 -27.29 -1.46
N THR A 5 12.92 -25.95 -1.36
CA THR A 5 11.70 -25.19 -1.17
C THR A 5 10.86 -25.36 -2.43
N LYS A 6 9.69 -26.02 -2.30
CA LYS A 6 8.74 -26.12 -3.41
C LYS A 6 8.40 -24.69 -3.85
N LYS A 7 8.77 -24.33 -5.08
CA LYS A 7 8.31 -23.07 -5.68
C LYS A 7 6.78 -23.16 -5.81
N THR A 8 6.07 -22.33 -5.06
CA THR A 8 4.63 -22.17 -5.22
C THR A 8 4.36 -21.56 -6.58
N VAL A 9 3.71 -22.31 -7.47
CA VAL A 9 3.23 -21.77 -8.74
C VAL A 9 1.99 -20.94 -8.44
N MET A 10 2.11 -19.62 -8.59
CA MET A 10 0.97 -18.70 -8.48
C MET A 10 0.07 -18.84 -9.71
N GLY A 11 -1.25 -18.78 -9.52
CA GLY A 11 -2.22 -18.74 -10.62
C GLY A 11 -2.10 -17.43 -11.44
N SER A 12 -2.59 -17.44 -12.68
CA SER A 12 -2.46 -16.32 -13.63
C SER A 12 -2.97 -14.98 -13.10
N GLN A 13 -4.11 -14.98 -12.40
CA GLN A 13 -4.67 -13.76 -11.81
C GLN A 13 -3.75 -13.15 -10.75
N ALA A 14 -3.13 -13.98 -9.92
CA ALA A 14 -2.22 -13.49 -8.88
C ALA A 14 -0.92 -12.93 -9.51
N TRP A 15 -0.46 -13.49 -10.63
CA TRP A 15 0.63 -12.94 -11.41
C TRP A 15 0.30 -11.54 -11.96
N GLU A 16 -0.88 -11.36 -12.55
CA GLU A 16 -1.31 -10.06 -13.06
C GLU A 16 -1.36 -9.00 -11.96
N LEU A 17 -1.85 -9.34 -10.77
CA LEU A 17 -1.87 -8.42 -9.63
C LEU A 17 -0.44 -7.99 -9.23
N VAL A 18 0.51 -8.94 -9.21
CA VAL A 18 1.92 -8.62 -8.90
C VAL A 18 2.52 -7.67 -9.93
N VAL A 19 2.23 -7.89 -11.23
CA VAL A 19 2.69 -6.99 -12.30
C VAL A 19 2.14 -5.58 -12.11
N ARG A 20 0.83 -5.42 -11.87
CA ARG A 20 0.22 -4.09 -11.67
C ARG A 20 0.80 -3.34 -10.46
N ILE A 21 1.02 -4.05 -9.35
CA ILE A 21 1.67 -3.46 -8.16
C ILE A 21 3.08 -2.98 -8.49
N ARG A 22 3.87 -3.80 -9.20
CA ARG A 22 5.22 -3.44 -9.61
C ARG A 22 5.21 -2.17 -10.46
N ASP A 23 4.34 -2.12 -11.47
CA ASP A 23 4.22 -0.97 -12.36
C ASP A 23 3.80 0.30 -11.61
N TYR A 24 2.88 0.17 -10.63
CA TYR A 24 2.51 1.29 -9.77
C TYR A 24 3.72 1.83 -8.99
N PHE A 25 4.51 0.97 -8.36
CA PHE A 25 5.71 1.40 -7.61
C PHE A 25 6.84 1.93 -8.51
N GLU A 26 7.00 1.41 -9.72
CA GLU A 26 7.93 1.97 -10.70
C GLU A 26 7.54 3.40 -11.07
N ARG A 27 6.24 3.69 -11.20
CA ARG A 27 5.77 5.07 -11.39
C ARG A 27 6.02 5.95 -10.16
N GLU A 28 5.87 5.44 -8.93
CA GLU A 28 6.23 6.20 -7.73
C GLU A 28 7.73 6.53 -7.70
N LEU A 29 8.58 5.56 -8.09
CA LEU A 29 10.02 5.78 -8.20
C LEU A 29 10.36 6.86 -9.24
N GLN A 30 9.75 6.79 -10.43
CA GLN A 30 9.93 7.80 -11.48
C GLN A 30 9.44 9.19 -11.06
N ASN A 31 8.45 9.25 -10.16
CA ASN A 31 7.89 10.49 -9.63
C ASN A 31 8.64 11.03 -8.39
N ASN A 32 9.78 10.43 -8.01
CA ASN A 32 10.54 10.78 -6.79
C ASN A 32 9.70 10.74 -5.50
N GLY A 33 8.69 9.88 -5.44
CA GLY A 33 7.81 9.81 -4.29
C GLY A 33 6.44 9.21 -4.59
N PRO A 34 5.61 9.08 -3.55
CA PRO A 34 4.32 8.44 -3.68
C PRO A 34 3.40 9.23 -4.63
N LEU A 35 2.71 8.53 -5.54
CA LEU A 35 1.73 9.15 -6.46
C LEU A 35 0.49 9.67 -5.70
N LEU A 36 0.12 8.94 -4.65
CA LEU A 36 -0.97 9.28 -3.74
C LEU A 36 -0.45 9.28 -2.29
N PRO A 37 -0.92 10.17 -1.40
CA PRO A 37 -0.54 10.18 0.00
C PRO A 37 -0.66 8.80 0.69
N LEU A 38 0.31 8.44 1.53
CA LEU A 38 0.34 7.12 2.19
C LEU A 38 -0.87 6.84 3.08
N ASN A 39 -1.53 7.88 3.59
CA ASN A 39 -2.76 7.76 4.40
C ASN A 39 -4.00 7.45 3.55
N ARG A 40 -3.95 7.61 2.22
CA ARG A 40 -5.02 7.26 1.28
C ARG A 40 -4.90 5.82 0.80
N ILE A 41 -4.95 4.89 1.74
CA ILE A 41 -4.67 3.46 1.50
C ILE A 41 -5.63 2.87 0.46
N VAL A 42 -6.93 3.19 0.56
CA VAL A 42 -7.96 2.67 -0.36
C VAL A 42 -7.71 3.14 -1.79
N GLU A 43 -7.42 4.43 -1.98
CA GLU A 43 -7.11 5.01 -3.28
C GLU A 43 -5.82 4.43 -3.86
N ARG A 44 -4.77 4.27 -3.03
CA ARG A 44 -3.51 3.65 -3.45
C ARG A 44 -3.71 2.23 -3.94
N VAL A 45 -4.49 1.42 -3.22
CA VAL A 45 -4.78 0.02 -3.63
C VAL A 45 -5.64 -0.02 -4.88
N ALA A 46 -6.62 0.87 -5.01
CA ALA A 46 -7.46 0.98 -6.20
C ALA A 46 -6.64 1.30 -7.46
N GLU A 47 -5.75 2.29 -7.37
CA GLU A 47 -4.85 2.68 -8.47
C GLU A 47 -3.76 1.63 -8.75
N ALA A 48 -3.24 0.96 -7.72
CA ALA A 48 -2.18 -0.04 -7.88
C ALA A 48 -2.68 -1.35 -8.51
N LEU A 49 -3.94 -1.71 -8.26
CA LEU A 49 -4.53 -2.95 -8.79
C LEU A 49 -5.45 -2.74 -9.98
N ASP A 50 -5.71 -1.48 -10.35
CA ASP A 50 -6.68 -1.07 -11.37
C ASP A 50 -8.07 -1.67 -11.09
N ILE A 51 -8.58 -1.40 -9.88
CA ILE A 51 -9.90 -1.89 -9.41
C ILE A 51 -10.69 -0.75 -8.76
N GLY A 52 -12.02 -0.84 -8.83
CA GLY A 52 -12.89 0.19 -8.29
C GLY A 52 -12.71 0.39 -6.77
N ARG A 53 -12.61 1.64 -6.33
CA ARG A 53 -12.53 2.02 -4.90
C ARG A 53 -13.62 1.39 -4.05
N ASN A 54 -14.85 1.29 -4.56
CA ASN A 54 -15.96 0.64 -3.85
C ASN A 54 -15.69 -0.84 -3.58
N THR A 55 -15.05 -1.54 -4.52
CA THR A 55 -14.64 -2.93 -4.37
C THR A 55 -13.57 -3.05 -3.29
N VAL A 56 -12.55 -2.19 -3.32
CA VAL A 56 -11.50 -2.14 -2.29
C VAL A 56 -12.13 -1.89 -0.92
N SER A 57 -12.94 -0.85 -0.79
CA SER A 57 -13.66 -0.51 0.44
C SER A 57 -14.50 -1.67 0.95
N ARG A 58 -15.22 -2.37 0.07
CA ARG A 58 -16.00 -3.55 0.45
C ARG A 58 -15.11 -4.68 0.97
N ILE A 59 -14.03 -5.01 0.27
CA ILE A 59 -13.07 -6.05 0.67
C ILE A 59 -12.41 -5.69 2.01
N THR A 60 -11.94 -4.45 2.16
CA THR A 60 -11.35 -3.93 3.41
C THR A 60 -12.31 -4.09 4.57
N ARG A 61 -13.58 -3.68 4.40
CA ARG A 61 -14.59 -3.85 5.44
C ARG A 61 -14.86 -5.32 5.77
N GLU A 62 -14.93 -6.18 4.77
CA GLU A 62 -15.22 -7.61 4.96
C GLU A 62 -14.05 -8.39 5.58
N LYS A 63 -12.79 -7.96 5.36
CA LYS A 63 -11.59 -8.69 5.80
C LYS A 63 -10.87 -8.09 7.00
N ILE A 64 -10.91 -6.77 7.15
CA ILE A 64 -10.17 -6.03 8.17
C ILE A 64 -11.15 -5.38 9.17
N GLY A 65 -12.40 -5.15 8.79
CA GLY A 65 -13.40 -4.46 9.63
C GLY A 65 -13.37 -2.94 9.45
N GLN A 66 -14.15 -2.21 10.27
CA GLN A 66 -14.25 -0.74 10.18
C GLN A 66 -12.93 -0.03 10.50
N GLU A 67 -12.07 -0.62 11.34
CA GLU A 67 -10.76 -0.05 11.68
C GLU A 67 -9.84 0.09 10.46
N GLY A 68 -9.95 -0.82 9.48
CA GLY A 68 -9.21 -0.75 8.22
C GLY A 68 -9.65 0.38 7.28
N MET A 69 -10.76 1.05 7.56
CA MET A 69 -11.20 2.26 6.85
C MET A 69 -10.77 3.56 7.53
N SER A 70 -10.21 3.50 8.74
CA SER A 70 -9.72 4.70 9.39
C SER A 70 -8.52 5.21 8.60
N GLU A 71 -8.61 6.44 8.10
CA GLU A 71 -7.43 7.16 7.61
C GLU A 71 -6.42 7.12 8.75
N ASN A 72 -5.27 6.48 8.52
CA ASN A 72 -4.18 6.52 9.49
C ASN A 72 -3.82 8.00 9.63
N LYS A 73 -4.36 8.66 10.67
CA LYS A 73 -3.99 10.01 11.07
C LYS A 73 -2.54 9.87 11.46
N LEU A 74 -1.65 10.07 10.48
CA LEU A 74 -0.24 10.26 10.71
C LEU A 74 -0.19 11.46 11.64
N SER A 75 -0.16 11.20 12.94
CA SER A 75 0.16 12.21 13.94
C SER A 75 1.60 12.55 13.65
N THR A 76 1.80 13.57 12.82
CA THR A 76 3.05 14.31 12.77
C THR A 76 3.25 14.78 14.20
N PHE A 77 3.99 14.01 15.00
CA PHE A 77 4.56 14.57 16.21
C PHE A 77 5.57 15.59 15.70
N ASP A 78 5.16 16.85 15.75
CA ASP A 78 6.04 18.00 15.57
C ASP A 78 7.32 17.72 16.35
N THR A 79 8.41 17.53 15.61
CA THR A 79 9.75 17.54 16.20
C THR A 79 9.94 18.97 16.69
N GLN A 80 9.60 19.22 17.96
CA GLN A 80 10.01 20.44 18.64
C GLN A 80 11.52 20.44 18.69
N GLN A 81 12.12 21.11 17.69
CA GLN A 81 13.43 21.71 17.80
C GLN A 81 13.40 22.65 19.02
N LYS A 82 13.75 22.15 20.20
CA LYS A 82 14.25 23.00 21.26
C LYS A 82 15.69 23.37 20.91
N ASN A 83 15.80 24.40 20.09
CA ASN A 83 17.00 25.23 20.06
C ASN A 83 17.25 25.70 21.50
N GLY A 84 18.44 25.41 22.02
CA GLY A 84 18.95 26.11 23.19
C GLY A 84 19.08 27.61 22.89
N PRO A 85 19.18 28.42 23.96
CA PRO A 85 20.38 29.22 24.05
C PRO A 85 21.05 29.12 25.42
N ARG A 86 22.34 29.45 25.37
CA ARG A 86 23.36 29.55 26.43
C ARG A 86 22.87 30.05 27.78
#